data_AF-A0A5E4ZBV2-F1
#
_entry.id   AF-A0A5E4ZBV2-F1
#
_cell.length_a   1.000
_cell.length_b   1.000
_cell.length_c   1.000
_cell.angle_alpha   90.00
_cell.angle_beta   90.00
_cell.angle_gamma   90.00
#
_symmetry.space_group_name_H-M   'P 1'
#
loop_
_entity.id
_entity.type
_entity.pdbx_description
1 polymer ?
#
loop_
_entity_poly.entity_id
_entity_poly.type
_entity_poly.pdbx_seq_one_letter_code
_entity_poly.pdbx_strand_id
1 'polypeptide(L)' 'MQVYFLFFVALPSYRGGKPAEAKPWDGAEGLEWTVPSPAPFHTFETPPRVH' A
#
# COMPACT_ATOMS: atom_id res chain seq x y z
N MET A 1 0.21 17.79 18.06
CA MET A 1 -0.38 17.11 16.89
C MET A 1 0.67 16.31 16.10
N GLN A 2 1.70 16.94 15.48
CA GLN A 2 2.72 16.20 14.69
C GLN A 2 3.55 15.18 15.50
N VAL A 3 4.02 15.54 16.71
CA VAL A 3 4.81 14.62 17.56
C VAL A 3 4.01 13.37 17.96
N TYR A 4 2.71 13.54 18.23
CA TYR A 4 1.83 12.42 18.53
C TYR A 4 1.70 11.46 17.34
N PHE A 5 1.40 11.99 16.15
CA PHE A 5 1.29 11.18 14.93
C PHE A 5 2.58 10.39 14.65
N LEU A 6 3.75 11.02 14.86
CA LEU A 6 5.03 10.34 14.67
C LEU A 6 5.19 9.15 15.62
N PHE A 7 5.02 9.34 16.93
CA PHE A 7 5.33 8.29 17.92
C PHE A 7 4.23 7.22 18.04
N PHE A 8 2.97 7.59 17.82
CA PHE A 8 1.84 6.69 18.08
C PHE A 8 1.17 6.14 16.81
N VAL A 9 1.47 6.69 15.62
CA VAL A 9 0.94 6.16 14.34
C VAL A 9 2.09 5.72 13.43
N ALA A 10 2.96 6.62 13.01
CA ALA A 10 3.98 6.31 12.00
C ALA A 10 5.05 5.32 12.49
N LEU A 11 5.59 5.53 13.70
CA LEU A 11 6.66 4.69 14.24
C LEU A 11 6.21 3.23 14.49
N PRO A 12 5.04 2.94 15.09
CA PRO A 12 4.54 1.57 15.19
C PRO A 12 4.30 0.94 13.81
N SER A 13 3.63 1.63 12.88
CA SER A 13 3.35 1.11 11.53
C SER A 13 4.62 0.78 10.74
N TYR A 14 5.69 1.56 10.91
CA TYR A 14 6.98 1.28 10.29
C TYR A 14 7.68 0.06 10.91
N ARG A 15 7.59 -0.10 12.24
CA ARG A 15 8.26 -1.19 12.97
C ARG A 15 7.59 -2.55 12.77
N GLY A 16 6.35 -2.58 12.32
CA GLY A 16 5.65 -3.82 11.97
C GLY A 16 4.13 -3.69 12.07
N GLY A 17 3.43 -4.76 11.69
CA GLY A 17 1.98 -4.83 11.68
C GLY A 17 1.47 -5.84 10.65
N LYS A 18 0.15 -5.94 10.51
CA LYS A 18 -0.46 -6.70 9.41
C LYS A 18 -0.11 -5.97 8.10
N PRO A 19 0.47 -6.63 7.10
CA PRO A 19 0.63 -6.05 5.78
C PRO A 19 -0.71 -5.54 5.24
N ALA A 20 -0.68 -4.40 4.57
CA ALA A 20 -1.86 -3.88 3.92
C ALA A 20 -2.30 -4.82 2.80
N GLU A 21 -3.60 -4.87 2.54
CA GLU A 21 -4.11 -5.54 1.35
C GLU A 21 -3.76 -4.73 0.09
N ALA A 22 -3.81 -5.33 -1.10
CA ALA A 22 -3.51 -4.64 -2.36
C ALA A 22 -4.42 -3.41 -2.58
N LYS A 23 -5.67 -3.49 -2.11
CA LYS A 23 -6.66 -2.41 -2.15
C LYS A 23 -7.26 -2.20 -0.77
N PRO A 24 -6.61 -1.43 0.12
CA PRO A 24 -7.06 -1.24 1.50
C PRO A 24 -8.18 -0.20 1.64
N TRP A 25 -8.48 0.57 0.59
CA TRP A 25 -9.48 1.64 0.59
C TRP A 25 -10.64 1.33 -0.34
N ASP A 26 -11.85 1.66 0.10
CA ASP A 26 -13.02 1.64 -0.76
C ASP A 26 -12.95 2.77 -1.79
N GLY A 27 -13.29 2.47 -3.05
CA GLY A 27 -13.19 3.43 -4.16
C GLY A 27 -11.79 3.60 -4.76
N ALA A 28 -10.79 2.86 -4.28
CA ALA A 28 -9.49 2.78 -4.93
C ALA A 28 -9.60 2.09 -6.31
N GLU A 29 -9.40 2.85 -7.37
CA GLU A 29 -9.47 2.39 -8.76
C GLU A 29 -8.15 2.70 -9.47
N GLY A 30 -7.78 1.87 -10.45
CA GLY A 30 -6.48 1.97 -11.11
C GLY A 30 -5.64 0.71 -10.97
N LEU A 31 -4.57 0.64 -11.76
CA LEU A 31 -3.70 -0.53 -11.85
C LEU A 31 -2.85 -0.70 -10.58
N GLU A 32 -2.56 0.38 -9.87
CA GLU A 32 -1.79 0.39 -8.64
C GLU A 32 -2.44 -0.44 -7.51
N TRP A 33 -3.76 -0.62 -7.56
CA TRP A 33 -4.53 -1.41 -6.59
C TRP A 33 -4.66 -2.89 -6.96
N THR A 34 -4.08 -3.28 -8.11
CA THR A 34 -3.95 -4.69 -8.51
C THR A 34 -2.59 -5.28 -8.10
N VAL A 35 -1.67 -4.43 -7.64
CA VAL A 35 -0.32 -4.80 -7.22
C VAL A 35 -0.34 -5.24 -5.75
N PRO A 36 0.29 -6.36 -5.39
CA PRO A 36 0.33 -6.80 -3.99
C PRO A 36 1.13 -5.80 -3.13
N SER A 37 0.85 -5.80 -1.82
CA SER A 37 1.61 -5.05 -0.83
C SER A 37 2.39 -6.01 0.08
N PRO A 38 3.73 -5.85 0.22
CA PRO A 38 4.57 -4.83 -0.41
C PRO A 38 4.72 -5.05 -1.92
N ALA A 39 4.92 -3.94 -2.65
CA ALA A 39 5.08 -4.00 -4.10
C ALA A 39 6.34 -4.79 -4.49
N PRO A 40 6.27 -5.64 -5.53
CA PRO A 40 7.44 -6.30 -6.08
C PRO A 40 8.37 -5.29 -6.76
N PHE A 41 9.63 -5.69 -7.01
CA PHE A 41 10.62 -4.82 -7.67
C PHE A 41 10.19 -4.43 -9.10
N HIS A 42 9.58 -5.36 -9.83
CA HIS A 42 8.95 -5.12 -11.13
C HIS A 42 7.43 -5.27 -11.01
N THR A 43 6.70 -4.18 -11.20
CA THR A 43 5.26 -4.12 -10.94
C THR A 43 4.42 -5.00 -11.86
N PHE A 44 4.74 -5.03 -13.15
CA PHE A 44 4.02 -5.81 -14.16
C PHE A 44 5.03 -6.47 -15.11
N GLU A 45 5.02 -7.80 -15.17
CA GLU A 45 5.79 -8.55 -16.18
C GLU A 45 5.07 -8.57 -17.53
N THR A 46 3.74 -8.69 -17.48
CA THR A 46 2.87 -8.62 -18.67
C THR A 46 2.11 -7.30 -18.68
N PRO A 47 2.04 -6.59 -19.82
CA PRO A 47 1.28 -5.35 -19.93
C PRO A 47 -0.18 -5.55 -19.48
N PRO A 48 -0.66 -4.79 -18.49
CA PRO A 48 -2.04 -4.89 -18.06
C PRO A 48 -2.97 -4.36 -19.14
N ARG A 49 -4.12 -5.00 -19.31
CA ARG A 49 -5.17 -4.50 -20.20
C ARG A 49 -5.87 -3.35 -19.51
N VAL A 50 -5.89 -2.19 -20.17
CA VAL A 50 -6.67 -1.02 -19.75
C VAL A 50 -7.85 -0.93 -20.70
N HIS A 51 -9.05 -0.88 -20.15
CA HIS A 51 -10.30 -0.73 -20.89
C HIS A 51 -10.83 0.69 -20.72
#